data_AF-A0AAN9DK00-F1
#
_entry.id   AF-A0AAN9DK00-F1
#
_cell.length_a   1.000
_cell.length_b   1.000
_cell.length_c   1.000
_cell.angle_alpha   90.00
_cell.angle_beta   90.00
_cell.angle_gamma   90.00
#
_symmetry.space_group_name_H-M   'P 1'
#
loop_
_entity.id
_entity.type
_entity.pdbx_description
1 polymer ?
#
loop_
_entity_poly.entity_id
_entity_poly.type
_entity_poly.pdbx_seq_one_letter_code
_entity_poly.pdbx_strand_id
1 'polypeptide(L)'
;MESKTGLLIWCILTTVLVMTDGCNVNRRINYTKPIMENTLNQFLSANRNNNGPWTEPISELDLKNLTTEEKRHRAQCGLHYMQEAVKLIRQHQSELNHTWNPIPGTIHVELKRTNACVVRAIGPCTNGTEKPVFSPTKTYERKQWGVAVLKISVVFLDELENFINHTT
;
A
#
# COMPACT_ATOMS: atom_id res chain seq x y z
N MET A 1 -53.27 -8.01 -39.42
CA MET A 1 -51.91 -7.57 -39.79
C MET A 1 -51.32 -6.89 -38.56
N GLU A 2 -50.70 -7.69 -37.69
CA GLU A 2 -49.24 -7.68 -37.42
C GLU A 2 -48.86 -6.53 -36.48
N SER A 3 -48.96 -6.68 -35.16
CA SER A 3 -47.92 -7.22 -34.24
C SER A 3 -46.52 -6.73 -34.54
N LYS A 4 -45.94 -5.87 -33.66
CA LYS A 4 -44.52 -5.90 -33.24
C LYS A 4 -44.33 -5.24 -31.86
N THR A 5 -44.08 -6.11 -30.86
CA THR A 5 -42.96 -6.07 -29.89
C THR A 5 -42.58 -4.71 -29.28
N GLY A 6 -42.71 -4.44 -27.98
CA GLY A 6 -42.35 -5.32 -26.86
C GLY A 6 -40.83 -5.32 -26.64
N LEU A 7 -40.30 -4.22 -26.06
CA LEU A 7 -38.90 -4.13 -25.60
C LEU A 7 -38.91 -3.68 -24.13
N LEU A 8 -39.19 -4.64 -23.25
CA LEU A 8 -38.81 -4.56 -21.85
C LEU A 8 -37.30 -4.78 -21.80
N ILE A 9 -36.55 -3.67 -21.72
CA ILE A 9 -35.13 -3.69 -21.41
C ILE A 9 -35.00 -4.19 -19.97
N TRP A 10 -34.77 -5.50 -19.87
CA TRP A 10 -34.22 -6.13 -18.68
C TRP A 10 -32.84 -5.51 -18.45
N CYS A 11 -32.77 -4.51 -17.57
CA CYS A 11 -31.51 -4.15 -16.93
C CYS A 11 -31.08 -5.36 -16.11
N ILE A 12 -30.26 -6.21 -16.70
CA ILE A 12 -29.48 -7.21 -16.01
C ILE A 12 -28.57 -6.41 -15.06
N LEU A 13 -29.02 -6.28 -13.81
CA LEU A 13 -28.14 -6.09 -12.67
C LEU A 13 -27.19 -7.28 -12.67
N THR A 14 -26.09 -7.20 -13.42
CA THR A 14 -24.87 -7.93 -13.11
C THR A 14 -24.41 -7.40 -11.76
N THR A 15 -25.03 -7.93 -10.71
CA THR A 15 -24.39 -8.11 -9.42
C THR A 15 -23.12 -8.86 -9.73
N VAL A 16 -22.02 -8.11 -9.85
CA VAL A 16 -20.70 -8.69 -9.65
C VAL A 16 -20.79 -9.27 -8.25
N LEU A 17 -21.00 -10.59 -8.19
CA LEU A 17 -20.69 -11.42 -7.05
C LEU A 17 -19.21 -11.16 -6.75
N VAL A 18 -18.95 -10.10 -5.98
CA VAL A 18 -17.71 -10.00 -5.23
C VAL A 18 -17.85 -11.13 -4.23
N MET A 19 -17.29 -12.28 -4.58
CA MET A 19 -17.15 -13.39 -3.66
C MET A 19 -16.52 -12.82 -2.39
N THR A 20 -17.34 -12.68 -1.34
CA THR A 20 -16.87 -12.34 -0.01
C THR A 20 -16.25 -13.61 0.56
N ASP A 21 -15.11 -14.01 0.00
CA ASP A 21 -14.16 -14.80 0.77
C ASP A 21 -13.83 -13.96 2.00
N GLY A 22 -14.12 -14.52 3.17
CA GLY A 22 -13.80 -13.92 4.46
C GLY A 22 -12.37 -13.40 4.41
N CYS A 23 -12.19 -12.12 4.72
CA CYS A 23 -10.90 -11.50 4.53
C CYS A 23 -9.93 -11.95 5.61
N ASN A 24 -9.09 -12.95 5.30
CA ASN A 24 -8.02 -13.37 6.19
C ASN A 24 -6.86 -12.37 6.10
N VAL A 25 -6.74 -11.50 7.11
CA VAL A 25 -5.75 -10.43 7.17
C VAL A 25 -4.33 -10.98 7.11
N ASN A 26 -4.01 -12.01 7.88
CA ASN A 26 -2.68 -12.62 7.90
C ASN A 26 -2.30 -13.17 6.52
N ARG A 27 -3.22 -13.86 5.85
CA ARG A 27 -3.00 -14.35 4.48
C ARG A 27 -2.72 -13.20 3.52
N ARG A 28 -3.40 -12.06 3.67
CA ARG A 28 -3.16 -10.87 2.82
C ARG A 28 -1.82 -10.21 3.10
N ILE A 29 -1.45 -10.06 4.37
CA ILE A 29 -0.15 -9.53 4.76
C ILE A 29 0.97 -10.44 4.25
N ASN A 30 0.87 -11.75 4.47
CA ASN A 30 1.85 -12.74 4.00
C ASN A 30 1.97 -12.81 2.47
N TYR A 31 0.91 -12.49 1.74
CA TYR A 31 0.99 -12.34 0.29
C TYR A 31 1.65 -11.02 -0.14
N THR A 32 1.41 -9.93 0.61
CA THR A 32 1.90 -8.58 0.25
C THR A 32 3.38 -8.38 0.57
N LYS A 33 3.85 -8.93 1.68
CA LYS A 33 5.26 -8.86 2.14
C LYS A 33 6.29 -9.21 1.05
N PRO A 34 6.27 -10.42 0.45
CA PRO A 34 7.28 -10.80 -0.56
C PRO A 34 7.21 -9.91 -1.81
N ILE A 35 6.04 -9.35 -2.13
CA ILE A 35 5.89 -8.40 -3.24
C ILE A 35 6.54 -7.06 -2.90
N MET A 36 6.40 -6.60 -1.65
CA MET A 36 7.06 -5.39 -1.16
C MET A 36 8.59 -5.57 -1.10
N GLU A 37 9.08 -6.71 -0.60
CA GLU A 37 10.51 -7.04 -0.59
C GLU A 37 11.10 -7.09 -2.00
N ASN A 38 10.41 -7.74 -2.94
CA ASN A 38 10.82 -7.76 -4.34
C ASN A 38 10.83 -6.34 -4.94
N THR A 39 9.85 -5.51 -4.60
CA THR A 39 9.80 -4.09 -5.02
C THR A 39 11.00 -3.31 -4.47
N LEU A 40 11.36 -3.50 -3.20
CA LEU A 40 12.56 -2.91 -2.59
C LEU A 40 13.83 -3.34 -3.33
N ASN A 41 13.99 -4.63 -3.61
CA ASN A 41 15.17 -5.17 -4.29
C ASN A 41 15.32 -4.62 -5.72
N GLN A 42 14.22 -4.52 -6.46
CA GLN A 42 14.21 -3.89 -7.78
C GLN A 42 14.57 -2.40 -7.69
N PHE A 43 14.03 -1.68 -6.70
CA PHE A 43 14.33 -0.27 -6.50
C PHE A 43 15.81 -0.02 -6.15
N LEU A 44 16.38 -0.83 -5.26
CA LEU A 44 17.80 -0.78 -4.90
C LEU A 44 18.70 -1.04 -6.11
N SER A 45 18.38 -2.09 -6.88
CA SER A 45 19.12 -2.45 -8.10
C SER A 45 19.09 -1.31 -9.14
N ALA A 46 17.92 -0.68 -9.32
CA ALA A 46 17.72 0.44 -10.23
C ALA A 46 18.57 1.67 -9.87
N ASN A 47 18.67 1.95 -8.58
CA ASN A 47 19.20 3.22 -8.10
C ASN A 47 20.67 3.16 -7.69
N ARG A 48 21.29 1.98 -7.79
CA ARG A 48 22.63 1.61 -7.28
C ARG A 48 22.68 1.82 -5.75
N ASN A 49 23.25 0.88 -5.01
CA ASN A 49 23.24 0.86 -3.53
C ASN A 49 23.95 2.04 -2.81
N ASN A 50 24.28 3.13 -3.51
CA ASN A 50 25.09 4.26 -3.03
C ASN A 50 24.29 5.52 -2.65
N ASN A 51 22.98 5.41 -2.45
CA ASN A 51 22.20 6.52 -1.90
C ASN A 51 22.32 6.39 -0.38
N GLY A 52 23.10 7.27 0.29
CA GLY A 52 23.31 7.23 1.74
C GLY A 52 22.00 7.18 2.55
N PRO A 53 22.03 7.01 3.88
CA PRO A 53 20.82 6.82 4.65
C PRO A 53 19.88 8.04 4.58
N TRP A 54 18.57 7.78 4.54
CA TRP A 54 17.57 8.78 4.87
C TRP A 54 17.58 8.97 6.39
N THR A 55 17.55 10.23 6.83
CA THR A 55 17.75 10.57 8.26
C THR A 55 16.47 10.95 8.98
N GLU A 56 15.40 11.27 8.27
CA GLU A 56 14.13 11.67 8.88
C GLU A 56 13.26 10.44 9.19
N PRO A 57 12.56 10.42 10.34
CA PRO A 57 11.67 9.32 10.66
C PRO A 57 10.46 9.29 9.73
N ILE A 58 9.94 8.08 9.48
CA ILE A 58 8.66 7.85 8.79
C ILE A 58 7.70 7.28 9.84
N SER A 59 7.12 8.19 10.63
CA SER A 59 6.37 7.83 11.84
C SER A 59 5.06 7.10 11.52
N GLU A 60 4.49 7.32 10.35
CA GLU A 60 3.25 6.67 9.89
C GLU A 60 3.40 5.16 9.76
N LEU A 61 4.63 4.66 9.58
CA LEU A 61 4.95 3.23 9.38
C LEU A 61 5.73 2.62 10.54
N ASP A 62 5.93 3.33 11.64
CA ASP A 62 6.58 2.79 12.82
C ASP A 62 5.52 2.31 13.81
N LEU A 63 5.48 1.02 14.18
CA LEU A 63 4.59 0.52 15.24
C LEU A 63 5.34 0.27 16.55
N LYS A 64 6.64 0.56 16.62
CA LYS A 64 7.45 0.31 17.82
C LYS A 64 7.20 1.35 18.91
N ASN A 65 7.27 0.91 20.16
CA ASN A 65 7.22 1.78 21.34
C ASN A 65 5.97 2.67 21.47
N LEU A 66 4.84 2.22 20.90
CA LEU A 66 3.55 2.90 20.97
C LEU A 66 2.58 2.22 21.94
N THR A 67 1.65 3.00 22.47
CA THR A 67 0.47 2.47 23.17
C THR A 67 -0.40 1.66 22.22
N THR A 68 -1.28 0.80 22.76
CA THR A 68 -2.20 -0.01 21.94
C THR A 68 -3.12 0.84 21.07
N GLU A 69 -3.56 2.00 21.56
CA GLU A 69 -4.41 2.92 20.81
C GLU A 69 -3.65 3.57 19.64
N GLU A 70 -2.43 4.04 19.89
CA GLU A 70 -1.57 4.59 18.84
C GLU A 70 -1.20 3.53 17.78
N LYS A 71 -0.91 2.29 18.21
CA LYS A 71 -0.68 1.17 17.28
C LYS A 71 -1.90 0.90 16.43
N ARG A 72 -3.10 0.88 17.03
CA ARG A 72 -4.35 0.71 16.29
C ARG A 72 -4.50 1.81 15.25
N HIS A 73 -4.27 3.07 15.62
CA HIS A 73 -4.38 4.19 14.69
C HIS A 73 -3.41 4.05 13.50
N ARG A 74 -2.12 3.81 13.77
CA ARG A 74 -1.12 3.60 12.72
C ARG A 74 -1.37 2.34 11.89
N ALA A 75 -1.90 1.27 12.48
CA ALA A 75 -2.30 0.07 11.74
C ALA A 75 -3.47 0.35 10.78
N GLN A 76 -4.42 1.20 11.16
CA GLN A 76 -5.55 1.60 10.32
C GLN A 76 -5.13 2.45 9.13
N CYS A 77 -4.11 3.30 9.31
CA CYS A 77 -3.76 4.33 8.35
C CYS A 77 -2.45 4.06 7.56
N GLY A 78 -1.50 3.31 8.13
CA GLY A 78 -0.19 3.05 7.53
C GLY A 78 -0.25 2.35 6.17
N LEU A 79 -1.22 1.44 5.95
CA LEU A 79 -1.42 0.85 4.62
C LEU A 79 -1.90 1.87 3.58
N HIS A 80 -2.64 2.89 3.98
CA HIS A 80 -2.99 4.00 3.09
C HIS A 80 -1.75 4.86 2.79
N TYR A 81 -0.96 5.19 3.81
CA TYR A 81 0.31 5.89 3.62
C TYR A 81 1.22 5.14 2.63
N MET A 82 1.39 3.82 2.80
CA MET A 82 2.18 2.99 1.90
C MET A 82 1.68 3.06 0.46
N GLN A 83 0.36 3.02 0.25
CA GLN A 83 -0.21 3.15 -1.10
C GLN A 83 0.19 4.47 -1.74
N GLU A 84 -0.01 5.59 -1.05
CA GLU A 84 0.32 6.92 -1.56
C GLU A 84 1.83 7.09 -1.76
N ALA A 85 2.64 6.59 -0.83
CA ALA A 85 4.10 6.65 -0.93
C ALA A 85 4.62 5.85 -2.13
N VAL A 86 4.12 4.63 -2.35
CA VAL A 86 4.52 3.82 -3.50
C VAL A 86 4.07 4.47 -4.82
N LYS A 87 2.94 5.19 -4.85
CA LYS A 87 2.55 6.00 -6.03
C LYS A 87 3.59 7.08 -6.32
N LEU A 88 3.97 7.84 -5.30
CA LEU A 88 4.94 8.93 -5.40
C LEU A 88 6.32 8.41 -5.81
N ILE A 89 6.80 7.32 -5.20
CA ILE A 89 8.07 6.69 -5.58
C ILE A 89 8.04 6.28 -7.06
N ARG A 90 6.94 5.65 -7.50
CA ARG A 90 6.77 5.25 -8.90
C ARG A 90 6.83 6.46 -9.84
N GLN A 91 6.16 7.57 -9.49
CA GLN A 91 6.21 8.81 -10.24
C GLN A 91 7.64 9.37 -10.31
N HIS A 92 8.31 9.52 -9.16
CA HIS A 92 9.70 9.98 -9.11
C HIS A 92 10.61 9.11 -9.99
N GLN A 93 10.45 7.79 -9.98
CA GLN A 93 11.25 6.91 -10.83
C GLN A 93 10.95 7.09 -12.32
N SER A 94 9.69 7.34 -12.70
CA SER A 94 9.37 7.62 -14.11
C SER A 94 9.96 8.93 -14.62
N GLU A 95 10.16 9.92 -13.74
CA GLU A 95 10.84 11.18 -14.05
C GLU A 95 12.36 11.01 -14.16
N LEU A 96 12.93 10.05 -13.41
CA LEU A 96 14.38 9.77 -13.40
C LEU A 96 14.80 8.75 -14.47
N ASN A 97 13.90 7.82 -14.83
CA ASN A 97 14.14 6.77 -15.82
C ASN A 97 12.86 6.50 -16.63
N HIS A 98 12.85 6.98 -17.87
CA HIS A 98 11.71 6.83 -18.77
C HIS A 98 11.56 5.43 -19.38
N THR A 99 12.59 4.57 -19.29
CA THR A 99 12.62 3.27 -19.98
C THR A 99 12.16 2.11 -19.11
N TRP A 100 12.37 2.19 -17.80
CA TRP A 100 12.00 1.13 -16.88
C TRP A 100 11.71 1.68 -15.48
N ASN A 101 10.60 1.22 -14.89
CA ASN A 101 10.18 1.62 -13.55
C ASN A 101 10.36 0.44 -12.58
N PRO A 102 11.18 0.57 -11.53
CA PRO A 102 11.41 -0.49 -10.56
C PRO A 102 10.24 -0.77 -9.62
N ILE A 103 9.18 0.05 -9.65
CA ILE A 103 7.99 -0.14 -8.83
C ILE A 103 6.92 -0.82 -9.67
N PRO A 104 6.66 -2.13 -9.50
CA PRO A 104 5.68 -2.85 -10.31
C PRO A 104 4.25 -2.36 -10.03
N GLY A 105 3.34 -2.48 -11.01
CA GLY A 105 1.93 -2.14 -10.78
C GLY A 105 1.24 -3.07 -9.77
N THR A 106 1.77 -4.29 -9.60
CA THR A 106 1.22 -5.31 -8.70
C THR A 106 1.24 -4.90 -7.23
N ILE A 107 2.27 -4.20 -6.76
CA ILE A 107 2.34 -3.79 -5.35
C ILE A 107 1.22 -2.80 -4.99
N HIS A 108 0.79 -1.93 -5.90
CA HIS A 108 -0.35 -1.05 -5.68
C HIS A 108 -1.66 -1.83 -5.48
N VAL A 109 -1.89 -2.83 -6.34
CA VAL A 109 -3.10 -3.66 -6.29
C VAL A 109 -3.15 -4.44 -4.99
N GLU A 110 -2.02 -5.02 -4.57
CA GLU A 110 -1.97 -5.81 -3.34
C GLU A 110 -2.06 -4.96 -2.08
N LEU A 111 -1.40 -3.80 -2.03
CA LEU A 111 -1.62 -2.85 -0.93
C LEU A 111 -3.09 -2.43 -0.83
N LYS A 112 -3.78 -2.20 -1.96
CA LYS A 112 -5.22 -1.89 -1.99
C LYS A 112 -6.07 -3.01 -1.40
N ARG A 113 -5.80 -4.25 -1.80
CA ARG A 113 -6.51 -5.45 -1.32
C ARG A 113 -6.26 -5.69 0.16
N THR A 114 -5.01 -5.55 0.60
CA THR A 114 -4.61 -5.74 1.99
C THR A 114 -5.20 -4.66 2.88
N ASN A 115 -5.20 -3.39 2.44
CA ASN A 115 -5.85 -2.31 3.17
C ASN A 115 -7.35 -2.55 3.34
N ALA A 116 -8.05 -2.93 2.26
CA ALA A 116 -9.47 -3.26 2.36
C ALA A 116 -9.75 -4.42 3.32
N CYS A 117 -8.80 -5.35 3.48
CA CYS A 117 -8.88 -6.44 4.44
C CYS A 117 -8.73 -5.97 5.89
N VAL A 118 -7.68 -5.19 6.13
CA VAL A 118 -7.35 -4.65 7.46
C VAL A 118 -8.45 -3.71 7.93
N VAL A 119 -8.97 -2.84 7.05
CA VAL A 119 -10.08 -1.94 7.36
C VAL A 119 -11.33 -2.70 7.84
N ARG A 120 -11.61 -3.88 7.28
CA ARG A 120 -12.72 -4.72 7.74
C ARG A 120 -12.47 -5.33 9.12
N ALA A 121 -11.22 -5.56 9.49
CA ALA A 121 -10.86 -6.20 10.76
C ALA A 121 -10.73 -5.20 11.92
N ILE A 122 -10.10 -4.05 11.68
CA ILE A 122 -9.77 -3.07 12.74
C ILE A 122 -10.36 -1.68 12.52
N GLY A 123 -11.20 -1.50 11.50
CA GLY A 123 -11.87 -0.24 11.18
C GLY A 123 -11.10 0.65 10.19
N PRO A 124 -11.74 1.70 9.65
CA PRO A 124 -11.11 2.63 8.73
C PRO A 124 -10.13 3.57 9.44
N CYS A 125 -9.20 4.14 8.68
CA CYS A 125 -8.38 5.26 9.13
C CYS A 125 -9.27 6.46 9.50
N THR A 126 -9.12 6.97 10.72
CA THR A 126 -9.99 8.03 11.27
C THR A 126 -9.45 9.45 11.02
N ASN A 127 -8.15 9.61 10.76
CA ASN A 127 -7.53 10.91 10.46
C ASN A 127 -7.02 10.91 9.01
N GLY A 128 -7.73 11.60 8.12
CA GLY A 128 -7.53 11.58 6.66
C GLY A 128 -6.23 12.20 6.12
N THR A 129 -5.18 12.32 6.94
CA THR A 129 -3.95 13.09 6.64
C THR A 129 -2.68 12.26 6.49
N GLU A 130 -2.72 10.92 6.54
CA GLU A 130 -1.51 10.10 6.34
C GLU A 130 -1.11 9.95 4.86
N LYS A 131 -1.14 11.05 4.13
CA LYS A 131 -0.44 11.13 2.84
C LYS A 131 1.00 11.54 3.12
N PRO A 132 1.98 10.98 2.41
CA PRO A 132 3.36 11.43 2.56
C PRO A 132 3.50 12.91 2.26
N VAL A 133 3.91 13.68 3.25
CA VAL A 133 4.29 15.09 3.09
C VAL A 133 5.75 15.11 2.63
N PHE A 134 5.96 14.80 1.34
CA PHE A 134 7.30 14.70 0.77
C PHE A 134 7.36 15.33 -0.62
N SER A 135 8.03 16.49 -0.70
CA SER A 135 8.18 17.27 -1.93
C SER A 135 9.67 17.56 -2.22
N PRO A 136 10.51 16.53 -2.42
CA PRO A 136 11.93 16.72 -2.66
C PRO A 136 12.18 17.32 -4.05
N THR A 137 13.07 18.30 -4.10
CA THR A 137 13.56 18.85 -5.37
C THR A 137 14.76 18.07 -5.90
N LYS A 138 15.51 17.40 -5.02
CA LYS A 138 16.76 16.74 -5.40
C LYS A 138 16.57 15.25 -5.68
N THR A 139 17.22 14.79 -6.75
CA THR A 139 17.21 13.37 -7.16
C THR A 139 17.69 12.43 -6.06
N TYR A 140 18.74 12.80 -5.32
CA TYR A 140 19.26 11.91 -4.28
C TYR A 140 18.26 11.78 -3.11
N GLU A 141 17.58 12.86 -2.70
CA GLU A 141 16.57 12.84 -1.63
C GLU A 141 15.40 11.92 -2.02
N ARG A 142 14.92 12.01 -3.26
CA ARG A 142 13.88 11.11 -3.81
C ARG A 142 14.27 9.64 -3.70
N LYS A 143 15.53 9.31 -3.99
CA LYS A 143 16.06 7.95 -3.92
C LYS A 143 16.20 7.47 -2.47
N GLN A 144 16.77 8.31 -1.60
CA GLN A 144 16.96 7.98 -0.18
C GLN A 144 15.64 7.73 0.52
N TRP A 145 14.68 8.65 0.34
CA TRP A 145 13.34 8.49 0.89
C TRP A 145 12.63 7.27 0.32
N GLY A 146 12.72 7.02 -0.99
CA GLY A 146 12.15 5.82 -1.60
C GLY A 146 12.70 4.52 -1.01
N VAL A 147 14.01 4.44 -0.77
CA VAL A 147 14.62 3.30 -0.06
C VAL A 147 14.07 3.19 1.37
N ALA A 148 13.98 4.30 2.10
CA ALA A 148 13.53 4.31 3.48
C ALA A 148 12.08 3.84 3.62
N VAL A 149 11.18 4.39 2.80
CA VAL A 149 9.76 4.01 2.75
C VAL A 149 9.62 2.52 2.44
N LEU A 150 10.28 2.02 1.40
CA LEU A 150 10.15 0.61 1.02
C LEU A 150 10.70 -0.33 2.10
N LYS A 151 11.81 0.03 2.75
CA LYS A 151 12.36 -0.74 3.88
C LYS A 151 11.42 -0.76 5.08
N ILE A 152 10.96 0.41 5.53
CA ILE A 152 10.09 0.49 6.70
C ILE A 152 8.70 -0.12 6.41
N SER A 153 8.26 -0.09 5.15
CA SER A 153 7.03 -0.78 4.71
C SER A 153 7.09 -2.30 4.92
N VAL A 154 8.26 -2.93 4.68
CA VAL A 154 8.43 -4.37 4.95
C VAL A 154 8.31 -4.64 6.45
N VAL A 155 9.02 -3.86 7.27
CA VAL A 155 9.00 -3.97 8.74
C VAL A 155 7.59 -3.72 9.28
N PHE A 156 6.89 -2.70 8.79
CA PHE A 156 5.52 -2.38 9.17
C PHE A 156 4.58 -3.55 8.90
N LEU A 157 4.71 -4.25 7.76
CA LEU A 157 3.89 -5.42 7.47
C LEU A 157 4.16 -6.57 8.45
N ASP A 158 5.41 -6.77 8.89
CA ASP A 158 5.73 -7.74 9.95
C ASP A 158 5.07 -7.36 11.28
N GLU A 159 5.18 -6.09 11.66
CA GLU A 159 4.62 -5.58 12.91
C GLU A 159 3.09 -5.57 12.91
N LEU A 160 2.48 -5.29 11.75
CA LEU A 160 1.04 -5.31 11.56
C LEU A 160 0.47 -6.71 11.71
N GLU A 161 1.12 -7.73 11.13
CA GLU A 161 0.73 -9.13 11.32
C GLU A 161 0.74 -9.51 12.80
N ASN A 162 1.82 -9.16 13.51
CA ASN A 162 1.92 -9.39 14.94
C ASN A 162 0.82 -8.67 15.72
N PHE A 163 0.55 -7.40 15.41
CA PHE A 163 -0.50 -6.63 16.08
C PHE A 163 -1.89 -7.24 15.88
N ILE A 164 -2.23 -7.66 14.66
CA ILE A 164 -3.51 -8.29 14.34
C ILE A 164 -3.67 -9.60 15.12
N ASN A 165 -2.64 -10.44 15.16
CA ASN A 165 -2.67 -11.72 15.90
C ASN A 165 -2.91 -11.58 17.41
N HIS A 166 -2.67 -10.41 18.00
CA HIS A 166 -2.86 -10.16 19.43
C HIS A 166 -4.14 -9.35 19.73
N THR A 167 -4.89 -8.92 18.72
CA THR A 167 -6.07 -8.05 18.86
C THR A 167 -7.36 -8.64 18.32
N THR A 168 -7.29 -9.73 17.55
CA THR A 168 -8.43 -10.55 17.10
C THR A 168 -8.47 -11.89 17.82
#